data_AF-A0A9P5PV87-F1
#
_entry.id   AF-A0A9P5PV87-F1
#
_cell.length_a   1.000
_cell.length_b   1.000
_cell.length_c   1.000
_cell.angle_alpha   90.00
_cell.angle_beta   90.00
_cell.angle_gamma   90.00
#
_symmetry.space_group_name_H-M   'P 1'
#
loop_
_entity.id
_entity.type
_entity.pdbx_description
1 polymer ?
#
loop_
_entity_poly.entity_id
_entity_poly.type
_entity_poly.pdbx_seq_one_letter_code
_entity_poly.pdbx_strand_id
1 'polypeptide(L)'
;MTLPSTSPDGDIHGPGSAVNGNGFAAITSPLTHTPIPESEIHYTEDAATKVTDRIRRRCHNCYTSDTSTWRRSNLAVGKVLCNKCGLFERTHSRPRPEQFPHKRTSL
;
A
#
# COMPACT_ATOMS: atom_id res chain seq x y z
N MET A 1 -40.54 -31.27 -21.53
CA MET A 1 -41.11 -29.94 -21.21
C MET A 1 -40.48 -29.54 -19.88
N THR A 2 -39.64 -28.53 -19.70
CA THR A 2 -39.27 -27.34 -20.47
C THR A 2 -37.89 -26.87 -19.95
N LEU A 3 -37.15 -26.16 -20.80
CA LEU A 3 -35.79 -25.62 -20.61
C LEU A 3 -35.67 -24.53 -19.51
N PRO A 4 -34.43 -24.19 -19.08
CA PRO A 4 -34.12 -23.18 -18.07
C PRO A 4 -34.05 -21.77 -18.69
N SER A 5 -34.31 -20.71 -17.91
CA SER A 5 -34.05 -19.26 -18.21
C SER A 5 -34.65 -18.44 -17.04
N THR A 6 -34.15 -17.30 -16.54
CA THR A 6 -33.40 -16.17 -17.11
C THR A 6 -32.77 -15.36 -15.96
N SER A 7 -31.50 -14.97 -16.08
CA SER A 7 -31.04 -13.62 -15.66
C SER A 7 -30.95 -12.77 -16.92
N PRO A 8 -31.41 -11.51 -16.88
CA PRO A 8 -30.48 -10.40 -17.17
C PRO A 8 -30.84 -9.11 -16.41
N ASP A 9 -30.00 -8.67 -15.47
CA ASP A 9 -30.03 -7.28 -15.00
C ASP A 9 -29.24 -6.41 -15.98
N GLY A 10 -29.89 -5.33 -16.41
CA GLY A 10 -29.56 -4.57 -17.61
C GLY A 10 -28.40 -3.59 -17.46
N ASP A 11 -27.65 -3.49 -18.55
CA ASP A 11 -26.92 -2.29 -18.96
C ASP A 11 -27.89 -1.14 -19.25
N ILE A 12 -27.64 0.05 -18.67
CA ILE A 12 -27.90 1.36 -19.28
C ILE A 12 -27.08 2.41 -18.50
N HIS A 13 -25.99 2.87 -19.09
CA HIS A 13 -25.45 4.22 -18.88
C HIS A 13 -25.29 4.86 -20.26
N GLY A 14 -26.20 5.78 -20.58
CA GLY A 14 -26.11 6.71 -21.72
C GLY A 14 -25.99 8.17 -21.23
N PRO A 15 -25.98 9.18 -22.13
CA PRO A 15 -24.77 9.93 -22.48
C PRO A 15 -24.82 11.45 -22.21
N GLY A 16 -23.67 12.12 -22.41
CA GLY A 16 -23.53 13.56 -22.74
C GLY A 16 -23.38 14.51 -21.54
N SER A 17 -22.70 15.66 -21.60
CA SER A 17 -22.05 16.38 -22.70
C SER A 17 -21.10 17.46 -22.16
N ALA A 18 -20.19 17.90 -23.04
CA ALA A 18 -19.13 18.88 -22.85
C ALA A 18 -19.56 20.29 -22.41
N VAL A 19 -18.64 21.02 -21.78
CA VAL A 19 -18.49 22.49 -21.96
C VAL A 19 -17.02 22.90 -22.06
N ASN A 20 -16.82 23.92 -22.90
CA ASN A 20 -15.59 24.53 -23.40
C ASN A 20 -14.77 25.32 -22.35
N GLY A 21 -13.47 25.47 -22.62
CA GLY A 21 -12.61 26.45 -21.95
C GLY A 21 -11.30 26.70 -22.70
N ASN A 22 -11.28 27.76 -23.50
CA ASN A 22 -10.07 28.32 -24.11
C ASN A 22 -9.09 28.86 -23.05
N GLY A 23 -7.79 28.72 -23.32
CA GLY A 23 -6.83 29.81 -23.09
C GLY A 23 -6.05 29.82 -21.77
N PHE A 24 -4.88 29.19 -21.80
CA PHE A 24 -3.57 29.69 -21.33
C PHE A 24 -2.63 28.51 -21.12
N ALA A 25 -1.55 28.45 -21.88
CA ALA A 25 -0.48 27.50 -21.62
C ALA A 25 0.10 27.82 -20.23
N ALA A 26 -0.31 27.04 -19.23
CA ALA A 26 0.35 27.05 -17.94
C ALA A 26 1.78 26.58 -18.20
N ILE A 27 2.70 27.55 -18.16
CA ILE A 27 4.11 27.41 -17.82
C ILE A 27 4.23 26.55 -16.55
N THR A 28 4.10 25.24 -16.71
CA THR A 28 4.44 24.26 -15.69
C THR A 28 5.86 23.85 -16.01
N SER A 29 6.81 24.60 -15.45
CA SER A 29 8.20 24.16 -15.36
C SER A 29 8.21 22.68 -14.96
N PRO A 30 8.91 21.80 -15.67
CA PRO A 30 9.01 20.42 -15.24
C PRO A 30 9.82 20.43 -13.94
N LEU A 31 9.12 20.33 -12.80
CA LEU A 31 9.78 20.02 -11.54
C LEU A 31 10.52 18.71 -11.77
N THR A 32 11.83 18.81 -11.95
CA THR A 32 12.70 17.66 -12.15
C THR A 32 12.65 16.89 -10.83
N HIS A 33 11.83 15.84 -10.76
CA HIS A 33 11.80 14.93 -9.63
C HIS A 33 13.10 14.12 -9.68
N THR A 34 14.17 14.67 -9.13
CA THR A 34 15.38 13.90 -8.90
C THR A 34 15.01 12.77 -7.93
N PRO A 35 15.17 11.48 -8.29
CA PRO A 35 14.88 10.41 -7.37
C PRO A 35 15.75 10.58 -6.12
N ILE A 36 15.09 10.62 -4.96
CA ILE A 36 15.77 10.78 -3.68
C ILE A 36 16.70 9.57 -3.47
N PRO A 37 17.99 9.77 -3.16
CA PRO A 37 18.90 8.66 -2.89
C PRO A 37 18.38 7.85 -1.69
N GLU A 38 18.42 6.52 -1.80
CA GLU A 38 17.89 5.61 -0.76
C GLU A 38 18.55 5.83 0.62
N SER A 39 19.78 6.36 0.65
CA SER A 39 20.50 6.74 1.87
C SER A 39 19.80 7.83 2.70
N GLU A 40 18.88 8.59 2.11
CA GLU A 40 18.12 9.64 2.82
C GLU A 40 16.80 9.12 3.42
N ILE A 41 16.45 7.85 3.19
CA ILE A 41 15.17 7.30 3.65
C ILE A 41 15.28 6.82 5.10
N HIS A 42 14.49 7.45 5.96
CA HIS A 42 14.31 7.01 7.34
C HIS A 42 13.21 5.96 7.43
N TYR A 43 13.50 4.86 8.13
CA TYR A 43 12.52 3.79 8.36
C TYR A 43 11.91 3.89 9.75
N THR A 44 10.58 3.83 9.81
CA THR A 44 9.82 3.87 11.07
C THR A 44 9.01 2.60 11.26
N GLU A 45 8.96 2.14 12.51
CA GLU A 45 8.12 1.03 12.94
C GLU A 45 6.82 1.52 13.59
N ASP A 46 6.64 2.83 13.70
CA ASP A 46 5.50 3.42 14.38
C ASP A 46 4.32 3.57 13.42
N ALA A 47 3.18 3.00 13.80
CA ALA A 47 1.97 2.98 13.00
C ALA A 47 1.24 4.33 12.94
N ALA A 48 1.67 5.31 13.74
CA ALA A 48 1.16 6.67 13.74
C ALA A 48 1.97 7.60 12.83
N THR A 49 3.21 7.24 12.48
CA THR A 49 4.07 8.11 11.68
C THR A 49 3.50 8.31 10.28
N LYS A 50 3.40 9.57 9.87
CA LYS A 50 3.00 9.96 8.52
C LYS A 50 4.11 9.57 7.54
N VAL A 51 3.77 8.71 6.57
CA VAL A 51 4.67 8.33 5.49
C VAL A 51 4.86 9.51 4.55
N THR A 52 6.10 9.74 4.15
CA THR A 52 6.53 10.76 3.18
C THR A 52 7.55 10.13 2.24
N ASP A 53 8.05 10.89 1.25
CA ASP A 53 9.06 10.38 0.32
C ASP A 53 10.37 10.00 1.04
N ARG A 54 10.65 10.62 2.19
CA ARG A 54 11.83 10.36 3.04
C ARG A 54 11.55 9.47 4.25
N ILE A 55 10.30 9.14 4.54
CA ILE A 55 9.92 8.31 5.70
C ILE A 55 9.10 7.12 5.23
N ARG A 56 9.69 5.92 5.31
CA ARG A 56 9.03 4.66 4.92
C ARG A 56 8.77 3.77 6.12
N ARG A 57 7.73 2.93 6.04
CA ARG A 57 7.42 1.98 7.10
C ARG A 57 8.35 0.77 7.03
N ARG A 58 8.61 0.20 8.20
CA ARG A 58 9.33 -1.06 8.39
C ARG A 58 8.56 -1.91 9.37
N CYS A 59 8.46 -3.20 9.09
CA CYS A 59 7.79 -4.15 9.96
C CYS A 59 8.55 -4.26 11.29
N HIS A 60 7.87 -4.05 12.41
CA HIS A 60 8.45 -4.18 13.75
C HIS A 60 8.94 -5.60 14.07
N ASN A 61 8.32 -6.63 13.48
CA ASN A 61 8.67 -8.02 13.77
C ASN A 61 9.73 -8.62 12.83
N CYS A 62 9.65 -8.35 11.52
CA CYS A 62 10.53 -9.00 10.54
C CYS A 62 11.32 -8.03 9.67
N TYR A 63 11.29 -6.73 10.00
CA TYR A 63 12.06 -5.65 9.37
C TYR A 63 11.89 -5.46 7.86
N THR A 64 10.97 -6.17 7.21
CA THR A 64 10.65 -5.89 5.80
C THR A 64 10.10 -4.48 5.67
N SER A 65 10.59 -3.75 4.66
CA SER A 65 9.99 -2.50 4.19
C SER A 65 9.07 -2.70 3.00
N ASP A 66 9.01 -3.94 2.48
CA ASP A 66 8.18 -4.32 1.35
C ASP A 66 7.06 -5.26 1.82
N THR A 67 5.84 -4.88 1.52
CA THR A 67 4.63 -5.61 1.87
C THR A 67 3.46 -5.04 1.09
N SER A 68 2.54 -5.91 0.67
CA SER A 68 1.30 -5.48 0.01
C SER A 68 0.40 -4.65 0.91
N THR A 69 0.45 -4.87 2.22
CA THR A 69 -0.38 -4.14 3.19
C THR A 69 0.33 -4.05 4.53
N TRP A 70 0.15 -2.91 5.20
CA TRP A 70 0.60 -2.65 6.56
C TRP A 70 -0.53 -2.89 7.56
N ARG A 71 -0.24 -3.57 8.67
CA ARG A 71 -1.18 -3.86 9.76
C ARG A 71 -0.68 -3.24 11.06
N ARG A 72 -1.58 -2.93 11.99
CA ARG A 72 -1.21 -2.54 13.37
C ARG A 72 -0.96 -3.81 14.19
N SER A 73 0.06 -3.79 15.05
CA SER A 73 0.29 -4.90 15.97
C SER A 73 -0.75 -4.89 17.09
N ASN A 74 -1.21 -6.08 17.46
CA ASN A 74 -2.07 -6.28 18.62
C ASN A 74 -1.23 -6.53 19.89
N LEU A 75 0.02 -6.99 19.72
CA LEU A 75 0.92 -7.32 20.82
C LEU A 75 1.78 -6.12 21.23
N ALA A 76 2.23 -5.32 20.26
CA ALA A 76 3.01 -4.10 20.46
C ALA A 76 2.20 -2.88 20.01
N VAL A 77 1.43 -2.31 20.94
CA VAL A 77 0.55 -1.17 20.64
C VAL A 77 1.35 -0.02 20.01
N GLY A 78 0.80 0.55 18.93
CA GLY A 78 1.44 1.64 18.20
C GLY A 78 2.49 1.18 17.18
N LYS A 79 2.84 -0.10 17.12
CA LYS A 79 3.77 -0.64 16.10
C LYS A 79 3.07 -1.11 14.83
N VAL A 80 3.79 -1.03 13.73
CA VAL A 80 3.36 -1.47 12.40
C VAL A 80 4.00 -2.80 12.01
N LEU A 81 3.23 -3.65 11.36
CA LEU A 81 3.64 -4.97 10.87
C LEU A 81 3.37 -5.09 9.38
N CYS A 82 4.15 -5.93 8.71
CA CYS A 82 3.79 -6.39 7.37
C CYS A 82 2.55 -7.30 7.42
N ASN A 83 1.97 -7.59 6.26
CA ASN A 83 0.75 -8.39 6.17
C ASN A 83 0.91 -9.77 6.83
N LYS A 84 2.03 -10.46 6.56
CA LYS A 84 2.27 -11.82 7.07
C LYS A 84 2.44 -11.86 8.59
N CYS A 85 3.16 -10.89 9.17
CA CYS A 85 3.38 -10.82 10.61
C CYS A 85 2.09 -10.43 11.35
N GLY A 86 1.37 -9.43 10.85
CA GLY A 86 0.10 -9.01 11.48
C GLY A 86 -1.00 -10.07 11.39
N LEU A 87 -1.07 -10.85 10.31
CA LEU A 87 -1.97 -12.01 10.23
C LEU A 87 -1.56 -13.11 11.22
N PHE A 88 -0.27 -13.40 11.33
CA PHE A 88 0.22 -14.41 12.26
C PHE A 88 -0.10 -14.04 13.71
N GLU A 89 0.15 -12.80 14.13
CA GLU A 89 -0.20 -12.30 15.47
C GLU A 89 -1.69 -12.47 15.77
N ARG A 90 -2.56 -12.13 14.81
CA ARG A 90 -4.02 -12.27 14.99
C ARG A 90 -4.48 -13.71 15.17
N THR A 91 -3.87 -14.65 14.46
CA THR A 91 -4.28 -16.06 14.49
C THR A 91 -3.66 -16.82 15.66
N HIS A 92 -2.42 -16.52 16.03
CA HIS A 92 -1.66 -17.30 17.02
C HIS A 92 -1.39 -16.56 18.33
N SER A 93 -1.79 -15.30 18.43
CA SER A 93 -1.60 -14.44 19.62
C SER A 93 -0.15 -14.36 20.09
N ARG A 94 0.81 -14.51 19.18
CA ARG A 94 2.26 -14.46 19.45
C ARG A 94 3.00 -13.88 18.22
N PRO A 95 4.20 -13.31 18.39
CA PRO A 95 4.97 -12.79 17.26
C PRO A 95 5.34 -13.91 16.28
N ARG A 96 5.44 -13.57 14.99
CA ARG A 96 5.82 -14.55 13.97
C ARG A 96 7.27 -15.01 14.24
N PRO A 97 7.51 -16.33 14.34
CA PRO A 97 8.86 -16.84 14.49
C PRO A 97 9.67 -16.58 13.21
N GLU A 98 10.94 -16.27 13.39
CA GLU A 98 11.89 -16.01 12.32
C GLU A 98 12.34 -17.33 11.68
N GLN A 99 11.46 -17.95 10.89
CA GLN A 99 11.79 -19.25 10.31
C GLN A 99 12.78 -19.13 9.15
N PHE A 100 12.84 -17.99 8.45
CA PHE A 100 13.92 -17.63 7.52
C PHE A 100 13.98 -16.10 7.39
N PRO A 101 15.13 -15.44 7.63
CA PRO A 101 15.27 -14.02 7.35
C PRO A 101 15.00 -13.81 5.86
N HIS A 102 14.26 -12.75 5.52
CA HIS A 102 14.14 -12.30 4.15
C HIS A 102 15.53 -11.83 3.68
N LYS A 103 16.41 -12.77 3.31
CA LYS A 103 17.65 -12.46 2.60
C LYS A 103 17.22 -11.86 1.28
N ARG A 104 17.23 -10.53 1.20
CA ARG A 104 17.05 -9.84 -0.05
C ARG A 104 18.32 -10.09 -0.85
N THR A 105 18.25 -11.00 -1.82
CA THR A 105 19.17 -10.99 -2.97
C THR A 105 18.97 -9.63 -3.64
N SER A 106 19.82 -8.68 -3.30
CA SER A 106 20.14 -7.54 -4.15
C SER A 106 21.46 -7.89 -4.82
N LEU A 107 21.38 -8.62 -5.93
CA LEU A 107 22.40 -8.59 -6.98
C LEU A 107 22.00 -7.49 -7.97
#